data_AF-A0A7S2UWZ1-F1
#
_entry.id   AF-A0A7S2UWZ1-F1
#
_cell.length_a   1.000
_cell.length_b   1.000
_cell.length_c   1.000
_cell.angle_alpha   90.00
_cell.angle_beta   90.00
_cell.angle_gamma   90.00
#
_symmetry.space_group_name_H-M   'P 1'
#
loop_
_entity.id
_entity.type
_entity.pdbx_description
1 polymer ?
#
loop_
_entity_poly.entity_id
_entity_poly.type
_entity_poly.pdbx_seq_one_letter_code
_entity_poly.pdbx_strand_id
1 'polypeptide(L)'
;IYFVGYDGNRLLGLDPHTVQPACVPSGDGGGPEADIPNQAFVRSIHRRNVNTMRIRELDPSLALGFYCRDRGDFEDLCCKIQELNQGCLQVPISVVDSPPNYVSDWHVSSYAIGSDEGMET
;
A
#
# COMPACT_ATOMS: atom_id res chain seq x y z
N ILE A 1 -2.88 4.84 -9.70
CA ILE A 1 -1.46 5.28 -9.82
C ILE A 1 -0.64 4.46 -8.85
N TYR A 2 0.59 4.07 -9.21
CA TYR A 2 1.51 3.38 -8.32
C TYR A 2 2.66 4.32 -7.93
N PHE A 3 2.67 4.78 -6.68
CA PHE A 3 3.72 5.68 -6.18
C PHE A 3 4.95 4.87 -5.72
N VAL A 4 6.13 5.33 -6.13
CA VAL A 4 7.42 4.65 -5.87
C VAL A 4 8.38 5.49 -5.03
N GLY A 5 8.03 6.75 -4.76
CA GLY A 5 8.85 7.65 -3.95
C GLY A 5 8.29 9.06 -3.86
N TYR A 6 9.10 9.98 -3.31
CA TYR A 6 8.75 11.39 -3.17
C TYR A 6 9.99 12.29 -3.31
N ASP A 7 9.77 13.55 -3.68
CA ASP A 7 10.75 14.63 -3.68
C ASP A 7 10.10 15.91 -3.12
N GLY A 8 10.58 16.35 -1.95
CA GLY A 8 9.97 17.43 -1.18
C GLY A 8 8.48 17.19 -0.92
N ASN A 9 7.62 18.01 -1.53
CA ASN A 9 6.16 17.91 -1.38
C ASN A 9 5.47 17.27 -2.59
N ARG A 10 6.21 16.47 -3.39
CA ARG A 10 5.71 15.79 -4.58
C ARG A 10 5.94 14.29 -4.49
N LEU A 11 4.93 13.52 -4.87
CA LEU A 11 5.02 12.08 -5.05
C LEU A 11 5.49 11.77 -6.47
N LEU A 12 6.24 10.69 -6.60
CA LEU A 12 6.73 10.14 -7.86
C LEU A 12 5.99 8.83 -8.14
N GLY A 13 5.36 8.68 -9.29
CA GLY A 13 4.54 7.51 -9.58
C GLY A 13 4.51 7.06 -11.04
N LEU A 14 4.06 5.82 -11.20
CA LEU A 14 3.78 5.17 -12.48
C LEU A 14 2.28 5.19 -12.74
N ASP A 15 1.93 5.62 -13.96
CA ASP A 15 0.57 5.81 -14.40
C ASP A 15 0.19 4.82 -15.52
N PRO A 16 -0.79 3.91 -15.27
CA PRO A 16 -1.26 2.96 -16.26
C PRO A 16 -2.29 3.53 -17.24
N HIS A 17 -2.72 4.79 -17.12
CA HIS A 17 -3.77 5.39 -17.96
C HIS A 17 -3.31 5.71 -19.41
N THR A 18 -2.42 4.89 -19.97
CA THR A 18 -2.06 4.92 -21.38
C THR A 18 -2.34 3.57 -21.99
N VAL A 19 -3.29 3.51 -22.92
CA VAL A 19 -3.57 2.30 -23.69
C VAL A 19 -2.40 2.03 -24.63
N GLN A 20 -1.87 0.81 -24.58
CA GLN A 20 -0.83 0.32 -25.48
C GLN A 20 -1.36 -0.91 -26.23
N PRO A 21 -0.94 -1.16 -27.48
CA PRO A 21 -1.24 -2.43 -28.14
C PRO A 21 -0.76 -3.61 -27.30
N ALA A 22 -1.52 -4.71 -27.32
CA ALA A 22 -1.08 -5.94 -26.70
C ALA A 22 0.26 -6.38 -27.32
N CYS A 23 1.23 -6.74 -26.49
CA CYS A 23 2.46 -7.31 -27.01
C CYS A 23 2.15 -8.69 -27.59
N VAL A 24 2.41 -8.87 -28.88
CA VAL A 24 2.38 -10.18 -29.51
C VAL A 24 3.78 -10.78 -29.33
N PRO A 25 3.93 -11.96 -28.70
CA PRO A 25 5.20 -12.66 -28.65
C PRO A 25 5.75 -12.79 -30.07
N SER A 26 7.04 -12.53 -30.25
CA SER A 26 7.69 -12.70 -31.55
C SER A 26 7.81 -14.20 -31.84
N GLY A 27 6.77 -14.80 -32.42
CA GLY A 27 6.79 -16.21 -32.77
C GLY A 27 5.52 -16.65 -33.49
N ASP A 28 5.60 -16.74 -34.80
CA ASP A 28 4.74 -17.54 -35.67
C ASP A 28 5.09 -19.06 -35.64
N GLY A 29 5.96 -19.51 -34.73
CA GLY A 29 6.22 -20.92 -34.49
C GLY A 29 7.09 -21.14 -33.25
N GLY A 30 6.77 -22.16 -32.45
CA GLY A 30 7.35 -22.45 -31.14
C GLY A 30 8.83 -22.83 -31.12
N GLY A 31 9.70 -21.85 -31.40
CA GLY A 31 11.14 -21.93 -31.24
C GLY A 31 11.64 -21.18 -29.99
N PRO A 32 12.85 -21.48 -29.49
CA PRO A 32 13.43 -20.91 -28.26
C PRO A 32 13.70 -19.39 -28.31
N GLU A 33 13.58 -18.75 -29.48
CA GLU A 33 13.69 -17.29 -29.62
C GLU A 33 12.39 -16.55 -29.29
N ALA A 34 11.25 -17.25 -29.22
CA ALA A 34 9.94 -16.65 -28.92
C ALA A 34 9.81 -16.11 -27.48
N ASP A 35 10.66 -16.62 -26.57
CA ASP A 35 10.69 -16.23 -25.16
C ASP A 35 11.63 -15.05 -24.87
N ILE A 36 12.37 -14.55 -25.87
CA ILE A 36 13.29 -13.43 -25.68
C ILE A 36 12.51 -12.11 -25.82
N PRO A 37 12.44 -11.27 -24.77
CA PRO A 37 11.73 -10.01 -24.85
C PRO A 37 12.44 -9.08 -25.85
N ASN A 38 11.78 -8.77 -26.97
CA ASN A 38 12.34 -7.85 -27.94
C ASN A 38 12.40 -6.41 -27.39
N GLN A 39 13.21 -5.55 -28.03
CA GLN A 39 13.41 -4.19 -27.54
C GLN A 39 12.11 -3.35 -27.52
N ALA A 40 11.15 -3.66 -28.40
CA ALA A 40 9.85 -2.98 -28.43
C ALA A 40 9.01 -3.32 -27.20
N PHE A 41 8.99 -4.59 -26.77
CA PHE A 41 8.34 -5.03 -25.54
C PHE A 41 8.96 -4.39 -24.30
N VAL A 42 10.30 -4.41 -24.19
CA VAL A 42 10.97 -3.77 -23.04
C VAL A 42 10.59 -2.29 -22.94
N ARG A 43 10.48 -1.59 -24.07
CA ARG A 43 10.04 -0.18 -24.11
C ARG A 43 8.56 0.03 -23.76
N SER A 44 7.69 -0.96 -23.93
CA SER A 44 6.26 -0.83 -23.58
C SER A 44 6.02 -0.99 -22.08
N ILE A 45 6.84 -1.82 -21.40
CA ILE A 45 6.73 -2.10 -19.96
C ILE A 45 7.61 -1.18 -19.08
N HIS A 46 8.56 -0.45 -19.67
CA HIS A 46 9.37 0.54 -18.98
C HIS A 46 8.92 1.97 -19.31
N ARG A 47 8.73 2.80 -18.28
CA ARG A 47 8.47 4.24 -18.45
C ARG A 47 9.78 5.03 -18.36
N ARG A 48 10.01 5.95 -19.31
CA ARG A 48 11.16 6.87 -19.28
C ARG A 48 10.93 8.12 -18.45
N ASN A 49 9.66 8.52 -18.29
CA ASN A 49 9.27 9.72 -17.56
C ASN A 49 8.52 9.31 -16.29
N VAL A 50 8.79 10.01 -15.20
CA VAL A 50 8.08 9.83 -13.93
C VAL A 50 6.92 10.82 -13.85
N ASN A 51 5.76 10.36 -13.42
CA ASN A 51 4.63 11.26 -13.15
C ASN A 51 4.80 11.85 -11.75
N THR A 52 4.48 13.13 -11.61
CA THR A 52 4.57 13.82 -10.32
C THR A 52 3.22 14.39 -9.91
N MET A 53 2.95 14.40 -8.62
CA MET A 53 1.70 14.87 -8.02
C MET A 53 1.99 15.50 -6.67
N ARG A 54 1.26 16.54 -6.23
CA ARG A 54 1.49 17.11 -4.89
C ARG A 54 0.93 16.16 -3.83
N ILE A 55 1.62 15.99 -2.70
CA ILE A 55 1.16 15.10 -1.63
C ILE A 55 -0.25 15.49 -1.15
N ARG A 56 -0.57 16.79 -1.14
CA ARG A 56 -1.90 17.30 -0.74
C ARG A 56 -3.06 16.93 -1.67
N GLU A 57 -2.76 16.46 -2.88
CA GLU A 57 -3.78 16.04 -3.85
C GLU A 57 -4.08 14.54 -3.71
N LEU A 58 -3.33 13.82 -2.87
CA LEU A 58 -3.42 12.38 -2.71
C LEU A 58 -4.78 11.99 -2.13
N ASP A 59 -5.43 11.01 -2.75
CA ASP A 59 -6.64 10.41 -2.18
C ASP A 59 -6.29 9.70 -0.86
N PRO A 60 -7.07 9.87 0.22
CA PRO A 60 -6.81 9.21 1.49
C PRO A 60 -6.91 7.67 1.44
N SER A 61 -7.63 7.11 0.45
CA SER A 61 -7.76 5.67 0.23
C SER A 61 -6.51 5.12 -0.46
N LEU A 62 -5.64 4.49 0.34
CA LEU A 62 -4.35 3.98 -0.12
C LEU A 62 -4.09 2.58 0.42
N ALA A 63 -3.30 1.83 -0.33
CA ALA A 63 -2.68 0.60 0.14
C ALA A 63 -1.16 0.79 0.18
N LEU A 64 -0.55 0.41 1.29
CA LEU A 64 0.91 0.40 1.46
C LEU A 64 1.43 -1.02 1.23
N GLY A 65 2.52 -1.14 0.48
CA GLY A 65 3.15 -2.41 0.15
C GLY A 65 4.57 -2.47 0.67
N PHE A 66 4.88 -3.53 1.41
CA PHE A 66 6.23 -3.83 1.90
C PHE A 66 6.64 -5.21 1.40
N TYR A 67 7.89 -5.35 0.96
CA TYR A 67 8.46 -6.64 0.57
C TYR A 67 9.50 -7.04 1.61
N CYS A 68 9.29 -8.20 2.24
CA CYS A 68 10.22 -8.83 3.17
C CYS A 68 10.68 -10.14 2.52
N ARG A 69 11.97 -10.24 2.17
CA ARG A 69 12.50 -11.44 1.52
C ARG A 69 12.52 -12.62 2.48
N ASP A 70 12.87 -12.34 3.73
CA ASP A 70 12.95 -13.31 4.79
C ASP A 70 12.36 -12.76 6.09
N ARG A 71 12.47 -13.56 7.15
CA ARG A 71 11.95 -13.22 8.47
C ARG A 71 12.66 -12.02 9.10
N GLY A 72 13.96 -11.85 8.84
CA GLY A 72 14.73 -10.73 9.38
C GLY A 72 14.24 -9.39 8.84
N ASP A 73 13.93 -9.32 7.53
CA ASP A 73 13.34 -8.13 6.92
C ASP A 73 11.98 -7.76 7.55
N PHE A 74 11.16 -8.76 7.88
CA PHE A 74 9.86 -8.55 8.51
C PHE A 74 10.00 -8.04 9.96
N GLU A 75 10.91 -8.62 10.74
CA GLU A 75 11.20 -8.18 12.10
C GLU A 75 11.75 -6.73 12.12
N ASP A 76 12.65 -6.40 11.20
CA ASP A 76 13.17 -5.03 11.00
C ASP A 76 12.06 -4.03 10.62
N LEU A 77 11.14 -4.40 9.72
CA LEU A 77 9.98 -3.59 9.39
C LEU A 77 9.10 -3.31 10.62
N CYS A 78 8.82 -4.34 11.43
CA CYS A 78 8.05 -4.21 12.66
C CYS A 78 8.71 -3.23 13.65
N CYS A 79 10.01 -3.38 13.91
CA CYS A 79 10.76 -2.48 14.78
C CYS A 79 10.70 -1.03 14.29
N LYS A 80 10.95 -0.79 13.00
CA LYS A 80 10.89 0.57 12.42
C LYS A 80 9.51 1.22 12.55
N ILE A 81 8.44 0.46 12.34
CA ILE A 81 7.07 0.98 12.51
C ILE A 81 6.80 1.32 13.99
N GLN A 82 7.27 0.50 14.92
CA GLN A 82 7.15 0.78 16.36
C GLN A 82 7.94 2.04 16.77
N GLU A 83 9.17 2.20 16.29
CA GLU A 83 9.99 3.40 16.54
C GLU A 83 9.33 4.67 16.00
N LEU A 84 8.77 4.63 14.78
CA LEU A 84 8.05 5.76 14.19
C LEU A 84 6.83 6.15 15.03
N ASN A 85 6.08 5.16 15.52
CA ASN A 85 4.90 5.37 16.36
C ASN A 85 5.22 5.92 17.76
N GLN A 86 6.46 5.76 18.25
CA GLN A 86 6.91 6.37 19.51
C GLN A 86 7.29 7.85 19.34
N GLY A 87 7.56 8.29 18.11
CA GLY A 87 7.89 9.67 17.80
C GLY A 87 6.67 10.58 17.68
N CYS A 88 6.90 11.82 17.27
CA CYS A 88 5.83 12.80 17.02
C CYS A 88 5.07 12.55 15.69
N LEU A 89 5.51 11.57 14.89
CA LEU A 89 4.92 11.26 13.59
C LEU A 89 3.80 10.23 13.76
N GLN A 90 2.57 10.63 13.47
CA GLN A 90 1.45 9.68 13.41
C GLN A 90 1.51 8.94 12.07
N VAL A 91 2.01 7.71 12.08
CA VAL A 91 1.92 6.82 10.93
C VAL A 91 0.59 6.06 10.97
N PRO A 92 -0.12 5.89 9.84
CA PRO A 92 -1.45 5.28 9.81
C PRO A 92 -1.42 3.74 9.89
N ILE A 93 -0.35 3.16 10.44
CA ILE A 93 -0.17 1.71 10.62
C ILE A 93 0.36 1.44 12.03
N SER A 94 -0.25 0.49 12.71
CA SER A 94 0.25 -0.09 13.96
C SER A 94 0.66 -1.55 13.77
N VAL A 95 1.66 -1.97 14.55
CA VAL A 95 2.13 -3.36 14.63
C VAL A 95 1.93 -3.81 16.07
N VAL A 96 1.27 -4.95 16.24
CA VAL A 96 0.93 -5.55 17.55
C VAL A 96 1.29 -7.04 17.53
N ASP A 97 1.71 -7.57 18.68
CA ASP A 97 2.15 -8.97 18.80
C ASP A 97 0.99 -9.96 18.81
N SER A 98 -0.22 -9.50 19.15
CA SER A 98 -1.43 -10.31 19.22
C SER A 98 -2.62 -9.57 18.64
N PRO A 99 -3.59 -10.28 18.03
CA PRO A 99 -4.84 -9.68 17.61
C PRO A 99 -5.53 -8.93 18.76
N PRO A 100 -6.18 -7.77 18.51
CA PRO A 100 -6.99 -7.09 19.51
C PRO A 100 -8.07 -8.00 20.07
N ASN A 101 -8.41 -7.85 21.36
CA ASN A 101 -9.54 -8.54 21.94
C ASN A 101 -10.84 -7.82 21.58
N TYR A 102 -11.44 -8.22 20.47
CA TYR A 102 -12.67 -7.60 20.02
C TYR A 102 -13.82 -7.79 21.01
N VAL A 103 -13.92 -8.93 21.71
CA VAL A 103 -15.11 -9.33 22.49
C VAL A 103 -15.32 -8.44 23.72
N SER A 104 -14.26 -8.09 24.44
CA SER A 104 -14.37 -7.21 25.62
C SER A 104 -14.73 -5.77 25.23
N ASP A 105 -14.26 -5.31 24.07
CA ASP A 105 -14.44 -3.92 23.63
C ASP A 105 -15.88 -3.64 23.19
N TRP A 106 -16.62 -4.66 22.72
CA TRP A 106 -18.04 -4.55 22.41
C TRP A 106 -18.91 -4.30 23.65
N HIS A 107 -18.61 -4.96 24.78
CA HIS A 107 -19.44 -4.88 25.98
C HIS A 107 -19.28 -3.55 26.74
N VAL A 108 -18.14 -2.85 26.56
CA VAL A 108 -17.92 -1.53 27.16
C VAL A 108 -18.78 -0.46 26.46
N SER A 109 -19.01 -0.59 25.14
CA SER A 109 -19.83 0.38 24.40
C SER A 109 -21.34 0.19 24.58
N SER A 110 -21.82 -1.02 24.86
CA SER A 110 -23.26 -1.30 24.98
C SER A 110 -23.85 -0.90 26.34
N TYR A 111 -23.03 -0.84 27.41
CA TYR A 111 -23.49 -0.43 28.74
C TYR A 111 -23.50 1.10 28.93
N ALA A 112 -22.86 1.87 28.05
CA ALA A 112 -22.83 3.33 28.13
C ALA A 112 -24.07 4.02 27.51
N ILE A 113 -24.93 3.27 26.80
CA ILE A 113 -26.18 3.77 26.21
C ILE A 113 -27.36 3.05 26.88
N GLY A 114 -27.75 3.52 28.08
CA GLY A 114 -28.97 3.03 28.72
C GLY A 114 -28.86 2.89 30.23
N SER A 115 -28.76 4.02 30.92
CA SER A 115 -29.21 4.11 32.31
C SER A 115 -29.94 5.44 32.46
N ASP A 116 -31.09 5.54 31.81
CA ASP A 116 -32.09 6.54 32.16
C ASP A 116 -32.85 5.96 33.37
N GLU A 117 -32.52 6.45 34.56
CA GLU A 117 -33.23 6.09 35.78
C GLU A 117 -34.63 6.72 35.74
N GLY A 118 -35.61 5.92 35.33
CA GLY A 118 -37.02 6.23 35.47
C GLY A 118 -37.38 6.36 36.94
N MET A 119 -37.46 7.60 37.41
CA MET A 119 -37.91 7.99 38.74
C MET A 119 -39.39 7.64 38.92
N GLU A 120 -39.66 6.79 39.90
CA GLU A 120 -40.98 6.37 40.35
C GLU A 120 -41.68 7.53 41.10
N THR A 121 -42.83 7.98 40.61
CA THR A 121 -43.93 8.58 41.41
C THR A 121 -45.28 8.34 40.72
#